data_AF-A0A0B1SJ37-F1
#
_entry.id   AF-A0A0B1SJ37-F1
#
_cell.length_a   1.000
_cell.length_b   1.000
_cell.length_c   1.000
_cell.angle_alpha   90.00
_cell.angle_beta   90.00
_cell.angle_gamma   90.00
#
_symmetry.space_group_name_H-M   'P 1'
#
loop_
_entity.id
_entity.type
_entity.pdbx_description
1 polymer ?
#
loop_
_entity_poly.entity_id
_entity_poly.type
_entity_poly.pdbx_seq_one_letter_code
_entity_poly.pdbx_strand_id
1 'polypeptide(L)'
;MGVGILRPKAQKILVDQSAPKSPKNAKTTYRGATIDVWWLSDDGGLTLLVPYLLSQSRSYLQGARLRIFTVAPEGTSISSEEMHMASLLQKFRIQYAHLHVVASNSPTKEDEEQFYKSLEPLTGYNEGMVTESELDKMRNKTARLIATGALLRDYSSEADLVVV
;
A
#
# COMPACT_ATOMS: atom_id res chain seq x y z
N MET A 1 11.99 -25.58 -70.25
CA MET A 1 12.37 -25.73 -68.84
C MET A 1 13.83 -25.34 -68.69
N GLY A 2 14.16 -24.44 -67.77
CA GLY A 2 15.53 -23.94 -67.56
C GLY A 2 15.50 -22.62 -66.80
N VAL A 3 15.28 -22.70 -65.48
CA VAL A 3 15.17 -21.56 -64.58
C VAL A 3 16.56 -20.95 -64.38
N GLY A 4 16.76 -19.71 -64.84
CA GLY A 4 17.99 -18.94 -64.60
C GLY A 4 18.03 -18.38 -63.19
N ILE A 5 19.00 -18.84 -62.40
CA ILE A 5 19.30 -18.37 -61.05
C ILE A 5 19.95 -16.98 -61.14
N LEU A 6 19.22 -15.93 -60.76
CA LEU A 6 19.75 -14.59 -60.57
C LEU A 6 20.27 -14.43 -59.14
N ARG A 7 21.57 -14.12 -59.02
CA ARG A 7 22.26 -13.81 -57.76
C ARG A 7 21.76 -12.47 -57.20
N PRO A 8 21.50 -12.33 -55.89
CA PRO A 8 21.13 -11.03 -55.32
C PRO A 8 22.36 -10.13 -55.17
N LYS A 9 22.22 -8.85 -55.58
CA LYS A 9 23.19 -7.78 -55.28
C LYS A 9 22.97 -7.29 -53.84
N ALA A 10 24.07 -7.13 -53.10
CA ALA A 10 24.09 -6.63 -51.73
C ALA A 10 23.53 -5.20 -51.63
N GLN A 11 22.58 -4.98 -50.70
CA GLN A 11 22.08 -3.65 -50.36
C GLN A 11 22.64 -3.25 -48.99
N LYS A 12 23.42 -2.17 -48.99
CA LYS A 12 24.10 -1.61 -47.81
C LYS A 12 23.05 -0.92 -46.94
N ILE A 13 22.78 -1.47 -45.76
CA ILE A 13 21.89 -0.85 -44.76
C ILE A 13 22.65 0.33 -44.14
N LEU A 14 22.20 1.55 -44.42
CA LEU A 14 22.67 2.76 -43.76
C LEU A 14 22.00 2.81 -42.38
N VAL A 15 22.74 2.46 -41.32
CA VAL A 15 22.28 2.59 -39.94
C VAL A 15 22.25 4.07 -39.59
N ASP A 16 21.05 4.62 -39.40
CA ASP A 16 20.85 5.94 -38.79
C ASP A 16 21.36 5.93 -37.36
N GLN A 17 22.57 6.47 -37.16
CA GLN A 17 23.12 6.74 -35.83
C GLN A 17 22.53 8.05 -35.30
N SER A 18 21.26 8.02 -34.90
CA SER A 18 20.75 9.00 -33.96
C SER A 18 20.62 8.34 -32.60
N ALA A 19 21.58 8.66 -31.71
CA ALA A 19 21.58 8.20 -30.32
C ALA A 19 20.23 8.53 -29.65
N PRO A 20 19.68 7.64 -28.80
CA PRO A 20 18.44 7.93 -28.10
C PRO A 20 18.66 9.18 -27.24
N LYS A 21 17.94 10.26 -27.56
CA LYS A 21 17.94 11.49 -26.76
C LYS A 21 17.55 11.09 -25.33
N SER A 22 18.46 11.27 -24.38
CA SER A 22 18.21 11.05 -22.96
C SER A 22 16.89 11.71 -22.56
N PRO A 23 16.03 11.05 -21.75
CA PRO A 23 14.76 11.62 -21.37
C PRO A 23 15.05 12.93 -20.62
N LYS A 24 14.62 14.05 -21.20
CA LYS A 24 14.60 15.34 -20.51
C LYS A 24 13.72 15.14 -19.27
N ASN A 25 14.20 15.62 -18.12
CA ASN A 25 13.59 15.56 -16.78
C ASN A 25 12.15 16.09 -16.71
N ALA A 26 11.19 15.42 -17.35
CA ALA A 26 9.80 15.54 -17.01
C ALA A 26 9.63 14.76 -15.70
N LYS A 27 9.44 15.46 -14.57
CA LYS A 27 8.86 14.83 -13.38
C LYS A 27 7.51 14.27 -13.82
N THR A 28 7.44 12.97 -14.08
CA THR A 28 6.18 12.27 -14.36
C THR A 28 5.33 12.37 -13.10
N THR A 29 4.47 13.38 -13.03
CA THR A 29 3.50 13.49 -11.95
C THR A 29 2.46 12.41 -12.18
N TYR A 30 2.28 11.51 -11.21
CA TYR A 30 1.24 10.49 -11.30
C TYR A 30 -0.10 11.15 -11.00
N ARG A 31 -0.83 11.51 -12.06
CA ARG A 31 -2.12 12.20 -11.94
C ARG A 31 -3.20 11.18 -11.60
N GLY A 32 -3.97 11.46 -10.56
CA GLY A 32 -5.12 10.64 -10.16
C GLY A 32 -4.80 9.51 -9.18
N ALA A 33 -3.64 9.54 -8.49
CA ALA A 33 -3.33 8.57 -7.45
C ALA A 33 -4.40 8.53 -6.36
N THR A 34 -4.65 7.34 -5.81
CA THR A 34 -5.37 7.13 -4.56
C THR A 34 -4.37 6.74 -3.48
N ILE A 35 -4.34 7.52 -2.39
CA ILE A 35 -3.54 7.22 -1.21
C ILE A 35 -4.49 6.84 -0.09
N ASP A 36 -4.33 5.63 0.43
CA ASP A 36 -5.07 5.15 1.58
C ASP A 36 -4.23 5.32 2.84
N VAL A 37 -4.80 5.97 3.85
CA VAL A 37 -4.13 6.25 5.10
C VAL A 37 -4.88 5.55 6.23
N TRP A 38 -4.24 4.55 6.83
CA TRP A 38 -4.77 3.75 7.93
C TRP A 38 -4.24 4.29 9.25
N TRP A 39 -4.99 5.21 9.87
CA TRP A 39 -4.57 5.82 11.11
C TRP A 39 -5.00 4.96 12.31
N LEU A 40 -4.17 3.97 12.62
CA LEU A 40 -4.47 2.92 13.61
C LEU A 40 -3.87 3.16 14.99
N SER A 41 -3.03 4.17 15.14
CA SER A 41 -2.34 4.51 16.39
C SER A 41 -2.07 6.00 16.44
N ASP A 42 -1.99 6.55 17.65
CA ASP A 42 -1.56 7.93 17.84
C ASP A 42 -0.03 8.01 17.75
N ASP A 43 0.43 8.41 16.58
CA ASP A 43 1.84 8.60 16.23
C ASP A 43 2.20 10.10 16.17
N GLY A 44 1.37 10.96 16.77
CA GLY A 44 1.51 12.42 16.67
C GLY A 44 1.09 12.98 15.31
N GLY A 45 0.41 12.18 14.47
CA GLY A 45 -0.14 12.59 13.18
C GLY A 45 0.85 12.47 12.02
N LEU A 46 1.98 11.79 12.19
CA LEU A 46 2.97 11.61 11.14
C LEU A 46 2.40 10.80 9.96
N THR A 47 1.67 9.73 10.25
CA THR A 47 0.95 8.87 9.30
C THR A 47 -0.04 9.67 8.44
N LEU A 48 -0.60 10.76 8.97
CA LEU A 48 -1.44 11.70 8.22
C LEU A 48 -0.62 12.76 7.47
N LEU A 49 0.46 13.25 8.07
CA LEU A 49 1.29 14.33 7.52
C LEU A 49 2.02 13.91 6.25
N VAL A 50 2.67 12.75 6.25
CA VAL A 50 3.46 12.25 5.11
C VAL A 50 2.61 12.17 3.82
N PRO A 51 1.47 11.46 3.79
CA PRO A 51 0.64 11.39 2.58
C PRO A 51 0.03 12.74 2.21
N TYR A 52 -0.30 13.59 3.19
CA TYR A 52 -0.75 14.95 2.91
C TYR A 52 0.30 15.75 2.14
N LEU A 53 1.57 15.73 2.58
CA LEU A 53 2.68 16.39 1.87
C LEU A 53 2.92 15.79 0.48
N LEU A 54 2.75 14.48 0.32
CA LEU A 54 2.88 13.80 -0.98
C LEU A 54 1.79 14.25 -1.97
N SER A 55 0.61 14.63 -1.50
CA SER A 55 -0.49 15.12 -2.34
C SER A 55 -0.39 16.60 -2.73
N GLN A 56 0.47 17.38 -2.06
CA GLN A 56 0.60 18.82 -2.31
C GLN A 56 1.26 19.14 -3.64
N SER A 57 1.08 20.39 -4.07
CA SER A 57 1.70 20.90 -5.29
C SER A 57 3.22 20.68 -5.29
N ARG A 58 3.79 20.35 -6.45
CA ARG A 58 5.24 20.10 -6.67
C ARG A 58 5.77 18.80 -6.04
N SER A 59 4.91 18.00 -5.42
CA SER A 59 5.24 16.66 -4.95
C SER A 59 4.99 15.59 -6.03
N TYR A 60 5.45 14.36 -5.78
CA TYR A 60 5.38 13.25 -6.74
C TYR A 60 3.93 12.80 -7.00
N LEU A 61 3.11 12.75 -5.96
CA LEU A 61 1.70 12.35 -5.99
C LEU A 61 0.77 13.58 -5.97
N GLN A 62 1.19 14.69 -6.58
CA GLN A 62 0.41 15.92 -6.59
C GLN A 62 -1.02 15.67 -7.08
N GLY A 63 -1.99 16.10 -6.27
CA GLY A 63 -3.42 15.96 -6.56
C GLY A 63 -3.97 14.56 -6.30
N ALA A 64 -3.24 13.70 -5.57
CA ALA A 64 -3.75 12.41 -5.13
C ALA A 64 -4.98 12.54 -4.23
N ARG A 65 -5.90 11.59 -4.39
CA ARG A 65 -7.10 11.43 -3.60
C ARG A 65 -6.78 10.70 -2.30
N LEU A 66 -6.82 11.40 -1.18
CA LEU A 66 -6.63 10.80 0.14
C LEU A 66 -7.93 10.16 0.63
N ARG A 67 -7.87 8.87 1.00
CA ARG A 67 -8.94 8.16 1.73
C ARG A 67 -8.41 7.78 3.10
N ILE A 68 -9.08 8.24 4.14
CA ILE A 68 -8.65 8.01 5.52
C ILE A 68 -9.46 6.84 6.10
N PHE A 69 -8.77 5.88 6.68
CA PHE A 69 -9.33 4.72 7.36
C PHE A 69 -8.92 4.76 8.82
N THR A 70 -9.87 4.48 9.71
CA THR A 70 -9.60 4.21 11.12
C THR A 70 -10.43 3.02 11.59
N VAL A 71 -10.10 2.49 12.76
CA VAL A 71 -10.85 1.42 13.41
C VAL A 71 -11.53 1.99 14.64
N ALA A 72 -12.86 1.80 14.74
CA ALA A 72 -13.62 2.15 15.93
C ALA A 72 -13.15 1.31 17.13
N PRO A 73 -12.76 1.94 18.24
CA PRO A 73 -12.46 1.23 19.47
C PRO A 73 -13.66 0.41 19.95
N GLU A 74 -13.39 -0.68 20.66
CA GLU A 74 -14.44 -1.48 21.27
C GLU A 74 -15.29 -0.63 22.22
N GLY A 75 -16.63 -0.73 22.11
CA GLY A 75 -17.57 0.06 22.89
C GLY A 75 -17.86 1.47 22.35
N THR A 76 -17.15 1.93 21.31
CA THR A 76 -17.42 3.21 20.64
C THR A 76 -18.31 2.99 19.42
N SER A 77 -19.31 3.86 19.22
CA SER A 77 -20.11 3.80 17.99
C SER A 77 -19.31 4.32 16.79
N ILE A 78 -19.47 3.67 15.64
CA ILE A 78 -18.82 4.07 14.37
C ILE A 78 -19.06 5.55 14.07
N SER A 79 -20.29 6.03 14.27
CA SER A 79 -20.65 7.44 14.03
C SER A 79 -19.95 8.40 14.98
N SER A 80 -19.80 8.05 16.27
CA SER A 80 -19.05 8.88 17.22
C SER A 80 -17.58 8.99 16.83
N GLU A 81 -16.98 7.86 16.45
CA GLU A 81 -15.59 7.83 16.00
C GLU A 81 -15.40 8.62 14.70
N GLU A 82 -16.35 8.51 13.77
CA GLU A 82 -16.33 9.27 12.52
C GLU A 82 -16.37 10.79 12.76
N MET A 83 -17.25 11.26 13.66
CA MET A 83 -17.32 12.67 14.04
C MET A 83 -16.04 13.14 14.73
N HIS A 84 -15.48 12.32 15.62
CA HIS A 84 -14.22 12.61 16.30
C HIS A 84 -13.08 12.79 15.29
N MET A 85 -12.94 11.81 14.39
CA MET A 85 -11.95 11.78 13.33
C MET A 85 -12.09 12.94 12.36
N ALA A 86 -13.30 13.23 11.89
CA ALA A 86 -13.56 14.37 11.00
C ALA A 86 -13.17 15.70 11.67
N SER A 87 -13.52 15.88 12.95
CA SER A 87 -13.17 17.07 13.72
C SER A 87 -11.66 17.24 13.87
N LEU A 88 -10.93 16.13 14.04
CA LEU A 88 -9.48 16.16 14.19
C LEU A 88 -8.76 16.46 12.86
N LEU A 89 -9.17 15.82 11.77
CA LEU A 89 -8.66 16.09 10.42
C LEU A 89 -8.89 17.56 10.02
N GLN A 90 -10.02 18.14 10.42
CA GLN A 90 -10.30 19.57 10.22
C GLN A 90 -9.29 20.45 10.98
N LYS A 91 -8.96 20.12 12.24
CA LYS A 91 -7.94 20.86 13.01
C LYS A 91 -6.56 20.76 12.37
N PHE A 92 -6.21 19.60 11.83
CA PHE A 92 -4.97 19.39 11.07
C PHE A 92 -5.00 20.00 9.67
N ARG A 93 -6.16 20.53 9.22
CA ARG A 93 -6.37 21.10 7.88
C ARG A 93 -6.05 20.11 6.77
N ILE A 94 -6.29 18.82 7.03
CA ILE A 94 -6.10 17.76 6.05
C ILE A 94 -7.39 17.62 5.25
N GLN A 95 -7.29 17.86 3.94
CA GLN A 95 -8.36 17.59 3.00
C GLN A 95 -8.31 16.12 2.60
N TYR A 96 -9.46 15.47 2.61
CA TYR A 96 -9.62 14.06 2.26
C TYR A 96 -10.88 13.90 1.40
N ALA A 97 -10.91 12.85 0.58
CA ALA A 97 -12.06 12.53 -0.24
C ALA A 97 -13.07 11.64 0.50
N HIS A 98 -12.58 10.72 1.32
CA HIS A 98 -13.41 9.83 2.11
C HIS A 98 -12.78 9.59 3.49
N LEU A 99 -13.63 9.49 4.50
CA LEU A 99 -13.32 8.95 5.82
C LEU A 99 -14.12 7.67 5.97
N HIS A 100 -13.47 6.58 6.33
CA HIS A 100 -14.10 5.30 6.58
C HIS A 100 -13.70 4.79 7.95
N VAL A 101 -14.69 4.52 8.79
CA VAL A 101 -14.49 3.96 10.13
C VAL A 101 -14.94 2.51 10.11
N VAL A 102 -14.00 1.59 10.31
CA VAL A 102 -14.25 0.15 10.30
C VAL A 102 -14.44 -0.32 11.74
N ALA A 103 -15.34 -1.27 11.97
CA ALA A 103 -15.46 -1.91 13.28
C ALA A 103 -14.21 -2.76 13.57
N SER A 104 -13.71 -2.71 14.81
CA SER A 104 -12.66 -3.64 15.24
C SER A 104 -13.15 -5.08 15.11
N ASN A 105 -12.38 -5.91 14.39
CA ASN A 105 -12.67 -7.33 14.21
C ASN A 105 -11.47 -8.18 14.65
N SER A 106 -11.78 -9.37 15.16
CA SER A 106 -10.79 -10.41 15.32
C SER A 106 -10.45 -11.03 13.96
N PRO A 107 -9.23 -11.51 13.76
CA PRO A 107 -8.88 -12.22 12.53
C PRO A 107 -9.77 -13.45 12.36
N THR A 108 -10.05 -13.82 11.11
CA THR A 108 -10.78 -15.06 10.84
C THR A 108 -9.88 -16.26 11.13
N LYS A 109 -10.49 -17.43 11.36
CA LYS A 109 -9.72 -18.68 11.54
C LYS A 109 -8.83 -18.98 10.32
N GLU A 110 -9.32 -18.67 9.13
CA GLU A 110 -8.58 -18.86 7.88
C GLU A 110 -7.35 -17.94 7.82
N ASP A 111 -7.49 -16.66 8.18
CA ASP A 111 -6.35 -15.74 8.24
C ASP A 111 -5.30 -16.17 9.29
N GLU A 112 -5.76 -16.64 10.46
CA GLU A 112 -4.88 -17.17 11.51
C GLU A 112 -4.13 -18.42 11.04
N GLU A 113 -4.83 -19.40 10.47
CA GLU A 113 -4.23 -20.62 9.95
C GLU A 113 -3.21 -20.32 8.84
N GLN A 114 -3.54 -19.42 7.91
CA GLN A 114 -2.63 -19.00 6.85
C GLN A 114 -1.35 -18.37 7.41
N PHE A 115 -1.49 -17.51 8.43
CA PHE A 115 -0.35 -16.88 9.08
C PHE A 115 0.53 -17.89 9.79
N TYR A 116 -0.02 -18.76 10.65
CA TYR A 116 0.77 -19.73 11.39
C TYR A 116 1.42 -20.78 10.48
N LYS A 117 0.75 -21.19 9.40
CA LYS A 117 1.35 -22.03 8.36
C LYS A 117 2.59 -21.38 7.73
N SER A 118 2.56 -20.06 7.51
CA SER A 118 3.71 -19.33 6.97
C SER A 118 4.90 -19.27 7.95
N LEU A 119 4.65 -19.46 9.24
CA LEU A 119 5.67 -19.48 10.29
C LEU A 119 6.31 -20.85 10.51
N GLU A 120 5.74 -21.93 9.97
CA GLU A 120 6.27 -23.30 10.11
C GLU A 120 7.79 -23.41 9.87
N PRO A 121 8.38 -22.75 8.85
CA PRO A 121 9.83 -22.80 8.61
C PRO A 121 10.67 -22.13 9.71
N LEU A 122 10.07 -21.24 10.51
CA LEU A 122 10.72 -20.46 11.56
C LEU A 122 10.49 -21.05 12.96
N THR A 123 9.54 -21.98 13.09
CA THR A 123 9.15 -22.64 14.35
C THR A 123 9.66 -24.08 14.35
N GLY A 124 10.61 -24.44 15.23
CA GLY A 124 11.08 -25.82 15.31
C GLY A 124 12.33 -26.03 16.18
N TYR A 125 12.47 -27.24 16.74
CA TYR A 125 13.52 -27.58 17.71
C TYR A 125 14.94 -27.66 17.15
N ASN A 126 15.12 -27.87 15.84
CA ASN A 126 16.44 -28.14 15.25
C ASN A 126 17.05 -26.95 14.49
N GLU A 127 16.33 -25.83 14.35
CA GLU A 127 16.81 -24.62 13.65
C GLU A 127 15.85 -23.40 13.75
N GLY A 128 14.74 -23.50 14.48
CA GLY A 128 13.72 -22.44 14.57
C GLY A 128 14.13 -21.33 15.55
N MET A 129 14.08 -20.09 15.09
CA MET A 129 14.42 -18.90 15.89
C MET A 129 13.29 -18.46 16.83
N VAL A 130 12.08 -19.01 16.67
CA VAL A 130 10.88 -18.57 17.40
C VAL A 130 10.33 -19.70 18.27
N THR A 131 10.25 -19.46 19.58
CA THR A 131 9.70 -20.39 20.57
C THR A 131 8.20 -20.22 20.75
N GLU A 132 7.51 -21.26 21.22
CA GLU A 132 6.08 -21.18 21.58
C GLU A 132 5.80 -20.09 22.63
N SER A 133 6.72 -19.89 23.58
CA SER A 133 6.58 -18.82 24.58
C SER A 133 6.62 -17.42 23.97
N GLU A 134 7.44 -17.21 22.94
CA GLU A 134 7.49 -15.92 22.22
C GLU A 134 6.23 -15.70 21.39
N LEU A 135 5.72 -16.75 20.74
CA LEU A 135 4.44 -16.68 20.02
C LEU A 135 3.29 -16.31 20.95
N ASP A 136 3.22 -16.92 22.13
CA ASP A 136 2.17 -16.62 23.12
C ASP A 136 2.28 -15.18 23.64
N LYS A 137 3.50 -14.72 23.96
CA LYS A 137 3.74 -13.32 24.37
C LYS A 137 3.29 -12.30 23.32
N MET A 138 3.41 -12.63 22.04
CA MET A 138 3.05 -11.73 20.94
C MET A 138 1.62 -11.92 20.42
N ARG A 139 0.86 -12.89 20.94
CA ARG A 139 -0.43 -13.33 20.40
C ARG A 139 -1.40 -12.18 20.08
N ASN A 140 -1.61 -11.25 21.01
CA ASN A 140 -2.55 -10.14 20.81
C ASN A 140 -2.09 -9.17 19.71
N LYS A 141 -0.77 -8.88 19.66
CA LYS A 141 -0.19 -8.02 18.63
C LYS A 141 -0.29 -8.71 17.27
N THR A 142 0.03 -10.00 17.21
CA THR A 142 -0.09 -10.83 16.02
C THR A 142 -1.53 -10.86 15.51
N ALA A 143 -2.51 -11.13 16.37
CA ALA A 143 -3.93 -11.14 15.99
C ALA A 143 -4.37 -9.79 15.39
N ARG A 144 -3.97 -8.68 16.01
CA ARG A 144 -4.25 -7.33 15.49
C ARG A 144 -3.62 -7.10 14.11
N LEU A 145 -2.37 -7.51 13.91
CA LEU A 145 -1.67 -7.36 12.63
C LEU A 145 -2.31 -8.22 11.52
N ILE A 146 -2.76 -9.44 11.85
CA ILE A 146 -3.49 -10.31 10.92
C ILE A 146 -4.81 -9.65 10.51
N ALA A 147 -5.60 -9.18 11.49
CA ALA A 147 -6.86 -8.48 11.23
C ALA A 147 -6.66 -7.23 10.38
N THR A 148 -5.68 -6.38 10.73
CA THR A 148 -5.30 -5.22 9.90
C THR A 148 -4.93 -5.66 8.48
N GLY A 149 -4.12 -6.72 8.34
CA GLY A 149 -3.74 -7.24 7.02
C GLY A 149 -4.93 -7.65 6.16
N ALA A 150 -5.95 -8.27 6.75
CA ALA A 150 -7.20 -8.60 6.04
C ALA A 150 -7.93 -7.34 5.58
N LEU A 151 -8.11 -6.36 6.48
CA LEU A 151 -8.74 -5.09 6.14
C LEU A 151 -8.00 -4.33 5.02
N LEU A 152 -6.67 -4.34 5.03
CA LEU A 152 -5.86 -3.72 3.97
C LEU A 152 -6.12 -4.38 2.60
N ARG A 153 -6.25 -5.72 2.56
CA ARG A 153 -6.55 -6.45 1.33
C ARG A 153 -7.96 -6.12 0.82
N ASP A 154 -8.92 -6.02 1.72
CA ASP A 154 -10.34 -5.80 1.37
C ASP A 154 -10.61 -4.38 0.87
N TYR A 155 -10.00 -3.37 1.48
CA TYR A 155 -10.33 -1.95 1.23
C TYR A 155 -9.30 -1.21 0.37
N SER A 156 -8.05 -1.68 0.35
CA SER A 156 -6.91 -0.93 -0.20
C SER A 156 -6.13 -1.68 -1.29
N SER A 157 -6.67 -2.77 -1.83
CA SER A 157 -6.06 -3.54 -2.94
C SER A 157 -5.83 -2.73 -4.22
N GLU A 158 -6.68 -1.73 -4.48
CA GLU A 158 -6.62 -0.85 -5.66
C GLU A 158 -5.92 0.50 -5.37
N ALA A 159 -5.34 0.69 -4.18
CA ALA A 159 -4.65 1.93 -3.84
C ALA A 159 -3.25 1.98 -4.45
N ASP A 160 -2.80 3.16 -4.88
CA ASP A 160 -1.44 3.36 -5.41
C ASP A 160 -0.40 3.45 -4.29
N LEU A 161 -0.82 3.88 -3.10
CA LEU A 161 0.00 3.93 -1.89
C LEU A 161 -0.89 3.69 -0.67
N VAL A 162 -0.41 2.82 0.21
CA VAL A 162 -1.01 2.57 1.52
C VAL A 162 -0.02 3.03 2.60
N VAL A 163 -0.47 3.88 3.52
CA VAL A 163 0.29 4.33 4.69
C VAL A 163 -0.41 3.81 5.93
N VAL A 164 0.31 3.07 6.79
CA VAL A 164 -0.21 2.41 8.01
C VAL A 164 0.64 2.82 9.20
#